data_AF-A0A6I5RHG5-F1
#
_entry.id   AF-A0A6I5RHG5-F1
#
_cell.length_a   1.000
_cell.length_b   1.000
_cell.length_c   1.000
_cell.angle_alpha   90.00
_cell.angle_beta   90.00
_cell.angle_gamma   90.00
#
_symmetry.space_group_name_H-M   'P 1'
#
loop_
_entity.id
_entity.type
_entity.pdbx_description
1 polymer ?
#
loop_
_entity_poly.entity_id
_entity_poly.type
_entity_poly.pdbx_seq_one_letter_code
_entity_poly.pdbx_strand_id
1 'polypeptide(L)'
;MQLTKILGGLVTALVAVGVFGLVGQWDWPRGWALIGLLLLGRLTSVPYLWRKNPELMKRREQLGKGTKTWDIVVLAMFGVTFLAIPLVAALDIRYRWSEMSPWLWPVGAVLYAFFVAVVTRSMAVNPFFEKTVRIQGDRNHQVIESGPYRIVRHPGYIATILGLVLAMPLLLGSWWAFIPATLSTLCLIIRTTLEDRTLQKELSGYEAYTRKVHYRLLPGLW
;
A
#
# COMPACT_ATOMS: atom_id res chain seq x y z
N MET A 1 -22.11 2.32 7.27
CA MET A 1 -21.17 1.18 7.45
C MET A 1 -21.10 0.28 6.21
N GLN A 2 -22.23 -0.20 5.67
CA GLN A 2 -22.23 -0.88 4.36
C GLN A 2 -21.87 0.07 3.21
N LEU A 3 -22.35 1.32 3.25
CA LEU A 3 -22.16 2.29 2.17
C LEU A 3 -20.70 2.56 1.80
N THR A 4 -19.79 2.79 2.76
CA THR A 4 -18.36 3.04 2.49
C THR A 4 -17.63 1.80 1.95
N LYS A 5 -18.01 0.60 2.38
CA LYS A 5 -17.48 -0.67 1.83
C LYS A 5 -17.96 -0.90 0.40
N ILE A 6 -19.24 -0.64 0.17
CA ILE A 6 -19.89 -0.70 -1.15
C ILE A 6 -19.25 0.32 -2.09
N LEU A 7 -19.05 1.56 -1.64
CA LEU A 7 -18.42 2.63 -2.43
C LEU A 7 -16.97 2.28 -2.80
N GLY A 8 -16.17 1.77 -1.85
CA GLY A 8 -14.80 1.35 -2.14
C GLY A 8 -14.72 0.15 -3.09
N GLY A 9 -15.67 -0.79 -2.98
CA GLY A 9 -15.83 -1.90 -3.93
C GLY A 9 -16.21 -1.41 -5.32
N LEU A 10 -17.17 -0.48 -5.40
CA LEU A 10 -17.62 0.17 -6.64
C LEU A 10 -16.49 0.92 -7.33
N VAL A 11 -15.71 1.74 -6.60
CA VAL A 11 -14.56 2.45 -7.18
C VAL A 11 -13.53 1.47 -7.74
N THR A 12 -13.24 0.38 -7.02
CA THR A 12 -12.32 -0.66 -7.51
C THR A 12 -12.86 -1.32 -8.78
N ALA A 13 -14.16 -1.64 -8.81
CA ALA A 13 -14.80 -2.23 -9.98
C ALA A 13 -14.84 -1.26 -11.17
N LEU A 14 -15.13 0.02 -10.95
CA LEU A 14 -15.13 1.06 -11.98
C LEU A 14 -13.74 1.28 -12.57
N VAL A 15 -12.70 1.30 -11.72
CA VAL A 15 -11.31 1.37 -12.18
C VAL A 15 -10.97 0.12 -13.00
N ALA A 16 -11.34 -1.07 -12.54
CA ALA A 16 -11.11 -2.31 -13.29
C ALA A 16 -11.81 -2.30 -14.65
N VAL A 17 -13.08 -1.91 -14.71
CA VAL A 17 -13.85 -1.78 -15.95
C VAL A 17 -13.22 -0.74 -16.88
N GLY A 18 -12.83 0.42 -16.34
CA GLY A 18 -12.15 1.47 -17.10
C GLY A 18 -10.82 1.00 -17.68
N VAL A 19 -10.01 0.29 -16.90
CA VAL A 19 -8.72 -0.27 -17.33
C VAL A 19 -8.92 -1.30 -18.44
N PHE A 20 -9.82 -2.28 -18.27
CA PHE A 20 -10.11 -3.27 -19.32
C PHE A 20 -10.72 -2.63 -20.57
N GLY A 21 -11.60 -1.63 -20.40
CA GLY A 21 -12.13 -0.83 -21.50
C GLY A 21 -11.04 -0.08 -22.27
N LEU A 22 -10.03 0.46 -21.57
CA LEU A 22 -8.88 1.10 -22.21
C LEU A 22 -8.04 0.12 -23.02
N VAL A 23 -7.78 -1.09 -22.51
CA VAL A 23 -7.06 -2.12 -23.28
C VAL A 23 -7.82 -2.42 -24.58
N GLY A 24 -9.17 -2.39 -24.55
CA GLY A 24 -10.02 -2.63 -25.72
C GLY A 24 -10.26 -4.11 -26.03
N GLN A 25 -9.78 -5.01 -25.16
CA GLN A 25 -10.05 -6.44 -25.21
C GLN A 25 -10.26 -6.97 -23.79
N TRP A 26 -11.16 -7.93 -23.66
CA TRP A 26 -11.45 -8.59 -22.38
C TRP A 26 -10.57 -9.82 -22.13
N ASP A 27 -9.93 -10.35 -23.18
CA ASP A 27 -8.96 -11.44 -23.07
C ASP A 27 -7.57 -10.88 -22.74
N TRP A 28 -7.40 -10.48 -21.48
CA TRP A 28 -6.11 -10.03 -20.94
C TRP A 28 -5.74 -10.86 -19.71
N PRO A 29 -5.05 -12.01 -19.89
CA PRO A 29 -4.75 -12.94 -18.79
C PRO A 29 -4.01 -12.29 -17.62
N ARG A 30 -3.06 -11.38 -17.90
CA ARG A 30 -2.32 -10.65 -16.86
C ARG A 30 -3.23 -9.74 -16.03
N GLY A 31 -4.18 -9.06 -16.67
CA GLY A 31 -5.19 -8.24 -15.98
C GLY A 31 -6.10 -9.08 -15.08
N TRP A 32 -6.60 -10.21 -15.58
CA TRP A 32 -7.41 -11.13 -14.77
C TRP A 32 -6.62 -11.75 -13.63
N ALA A 33 -5.37 -12.12 -13.86
CA ALA A 33 -4.50 -12.65 -12.82
C ALA A 33 -4.22 -11.61 -11.72
N LEU A 34 -4.03 -10.33 -12.08
CA LEU A 34 -3.93 -9.25 -11.10
C LEU A 34 -5.21 -9.13 -10.26
N ILE A 35 -6.39 -9.13 -10.89
CA ILE A 35 -7.67 -9.10 -10.16
C ILE A 35 -7.76 -10.29 -9.20
N GLY A 36 -7.44 -11.50 -9.67
CA GLY A 36 -7.42 -12.71 -8.85
C GLY A 36 -6.49 -12.60 -7.64
N LEU A 37 -5.27 -12.10 -7.83
CA LEU A 37 -4.31 -11.85 -6.74
C LEU A 37 -4.82 -10.80 -5.75
N LEU A 38 -5.39 -9.68 -6.24
CA LEU A 38 -5.97 -8.63 -5.40
C LEU A 38 -7.12 -9.17 -4.53
N LEU A 39 -8.01 -9.95 -5.13
CA LEU A 39 -9.11 -10.60 -4.43
C LEU A 39 -8.60 -11.64 -3.42
N LEU A 40 -7.67 -12.51 -3.80
CA LEU A 40 -7.10 -13.52 -2.92
C LEU A 40 -6.40 -12.89 -1.70
N GLY A 41 -5.60 -11.85 -1.92
CA GLY A 41 -4.95 -11.11 -0.84
C GLY A 41 -5.97 -10.50 0.12
N ARG A 42 -7.09 -9.97 -0.39
CA ARG A 42 -8.17 -9.42 0.43
C ARG A 42 -8.94 -10.50 1.20
N LEU A 43 -9.25 -11.63 0.55
CA LEU A 43 -9.98 -12.76 1.13
C LEU A 43 -9.18 -13.45 2.24
N THR A 44 -7.85 -13.42 2.17
CA THR A 44 -6.99 -13.96 3.22
C THR A 44 -6.73 -12.95 4.34
N SER A 45 -6.36 -11.71 4.01
CA SER A 45 -5.98 -10.69 4.99
C SER A 45 -7.16 -10.18 5.84
N VAL A 46 -8.30 -9.87 5.23
CA VAL A 46 -9.40 -9.21 5.93
C VAL A 46 -9.99 -10.09 7.04
N PRO A 47 -10.34 -11.37 6.81
CA PRO A 47 -10.84 -12.23 7.89
C PRO A 47 -9.81 -12.44 9.00
N TYR A 48 -8.52 -12.56 8.64
CA TYR A 48 -7.45 -12.67 9.63
C TYR A 48 -7.36 -11.42 10.52
N LEU A 49 -7.43 -10.23 9.93
CA LEU A 49 -7.38 -8.96 10.66
C LEU A 49 -8.60 -8.74 11.54
N TRP A 50 -9.80 -9.12 11.10
CA TRP A 50 -10.99 -9.07 11.95
C TRP A 50 -10.88 -9.98 13.16
N ARG A 51 -10.15 -11.11 13.05
CA ARG A 51 -9.89 -12.00 14.19
C ARG A 51 -8.79 -11.47 15.12
N LYS A 52 -7.72 -10.89 14.58
CA LYS A 52 -6.53 -10.50 15.35
C LYS A 52 -6.55 -9.07 15.87
N ASN A 53 -7.16 -8.14 15.12
CA ASN A 53 -7.21 -6.73 15.47
C ASN A 53 -8.53 -6.08 14.99
N PRO A 54 -9.69 -6.51 15.54
CA PRO A 54 -11.00 -6.00 15.14
C PRO A 54 -11.15 -4.49 15.42
N GLU A 55 -10.49 -3.97 16.45
CA GLU A 55 -10.55 -2.54 16.79
C GLU A 55 -9.95 -1.67 15.69
N LEU A 56 -8.76 -2.04 15.19
CA LEU A 56 -8.14 -1.37 14.06
C LEU A 56 -9.06 -1.35 12.84
N MET A 57 -9.70 -2.49 12.54
CA MET A 57 -10.58 -2.62 11.38
C MET A 57 -11.78 -1.68 11.47
N LYS A 58 -12.43 -1.59 12.64
CA LYS A 58 -13.53 -0.65 12.88
C LYS A 58 -13.08 0.81 12.72
N ARG A 59 -11.86 1.15 13.19
CA ARG A 59 -11.33 2.52 13.14
C ARG A 59 -10.91 2.97 11.75
N ARG A 60 -10.35 2.08 10.93
CA ARG A 60 -10.00 2.40 9.53
C ARG A 60 -11.21 2.74 8.64
N GLU A 61 -12.44 2.59 9.15
CA GLU A 61 -13.68 3.05 8.52
C GLU A 61 -14.00 4.53 8.82
N GLN A 62 -13.43 5.09 9.89
CA GLN A 62 -13.61 6.48 10.30
C GLN A 62 -12.41 7.31 9.85
N LEU A 63 -12.64 8.54 9.36
CA LEU A 63 -11.55 9.49 9.17
C LEU A 63 -11.16 10.06 10.55
N GLY A 64 -9.92 9.83 10.95
CA GLY A 64 -9.39 10.34 12.21
C GLY A 64 -9.34 11.87 12.21
N LYS A 65 -10.04 12.50 13.15
CA LYS A 65 -9.86 13.94 13.44
C LYS A 65 -8.40 14.19 13.84
N GLY A 66 -7.81 15.28 13.37
CA GLY A 66 -6.41 15.62 13.63
C GLY A 66 -5.40 15.04 12.63
N THR A 67 -5.85 14.57 11.47
CA THR A 67 -4.96 14.23 10.34
C THR A 67 -4.14 15.45 9.94
N LYS A 68 -2.82 15.27 9.76
CA LYS A 68 -1.93 16.36 9.34
C LYS A 68 -2.25 16.77 7.89
N THR A 69 -2.36 18.07 7.61
CA THR A 69 -2.73 18.56 6.26
C THR A 69 -1.74 18.12 5.17
N TRP A 70 -0.44 18.09 5.46
CA TRP A 70 0.57 17.61 4.52
C TRP A 70 0.33 16.13 4.13
N ASP A 71 -0.20 15.32 5.04
CA ASP A 71 -0.48 13.90 4.79
C ASP A 71 -1.59 13.75 3.76
N ILE A 72 -2.61 14.60 3.81
CA ILE A 72 -3.71 14.62 2.83
C ILE A 72 -3.18 14.93 1.44
N VAL A 73 -2.29 15.93 1.32
CA VAL A 73 -1.69 16.32 0.04
C VAL A 73 -0.84 15.18 -0.52
N VAL A 74 0.02 14.59 0.31
CA VAL A 74 0.88 13.45 -0.11
C VAL A 74 0.04 12.23 -0.48
N LEU A 75 -1.03 11.94 0.25
CA LEU A 75 -1.98 10.87 -0.05
C LEU A 75 -2.72 11.11 -1.37
N ALA A 76 -3.12 12.36 -1.66
CA ALA A 76 -3.77 12.70 -2.91
C ALA A 76 -2.82 12.50 -4.10
N MET A 77 -1.57 12.98 -3.99
CA MET A 77 -0.54 12.76 -5.02
C MET A 77 -0.23 11.27 -5.21
N PHE A 78 -0.11 10.52 -4.10
CA PHE A 78 0.03 9.07 -4.15
C PHE A 78 -1.16 8.42 -4.84
N GLY A 79 -2.40 8.81 -4.51
CA GLY A 79 -3.61 8.26 -5.13
C GLY A 79 -3.65 8.48 -6.64
N VAL A 80 -3.31 9.70 -7.10
CA VAL A 80 -3.25 10.02 -8.54
C VAL A 80 -2.19 9.20 -9.25
N THR A 81 -0.95 9.19 -8.73
CA THR A 81 0.15 8.44 -9.34
C THR A 81 -0.10 6.92 -9.30
N PHE A 82 -0.69 6.41 -8.23
CA PHE A 82 -0.99 4.99 -8.08
C PHE A 82 -2.09 4.54 -9.05
N LEU A 83 -3.14 5.36 -9.24
CA LEU A 83 -4.17 5.10 -10.25
C LEU A 83 -3.63 5.19 -11.68
N ALA A 84 -2.60 5.99 -11.92
CA ALA A 84 -1.96 6.08 -13.23
C ALA A 84 -1.23 4.77 -13.63
N ILE A 85 -0.79 3.94 -12.67
CA ILE A 85 -0.07 2.68 -12.95
C ILE A 85 -0.88 1.75 -13.87
N PRO A 86 -2.09 1.30 -13.51
CA PRO A 86 -2.87 0.40 -14.37
C PRO A 86 -3.37 1.09 -15.64
N LEU A 87 -3.57 2.42 -15.64
CA LEU A 87 -3.98 3.17 -16.83
C LEU A 87 -2.86 3.21 -17.88
N VAL A 88 -1.64 3.55 -17.46
CA VAL A 88 -0.46 3.55 -18.34
C VAL A 88 -0.17 2.13 -18.82
N ALA A 89 -0.28 1.13 -17.95
CA ALA A 89 -0.13 -0.27 -18.36
C ALA A 89 -1.16 -0.67 -19.43
N ALA A 90 -2.43 -0.27 -19.27
CA ALA A 90 -3.46 -0.56 -20.26
C ALA A 90 -3.17 0.08 -21.62
N LEU A 91 -2.70 1.33 -21.64
CA LEU A 91 -2.31 2.03 -22.87
C LEU A 91 -1.08 1.39 -23.53
N ASP A 92 -0.08 1.02 -22.74
CA ASP A 92 1.11 0.31 -23.20
C ASP A 92 0.74 -1.01 -23.89
N ILE A 93 -0.17 -1.79 -23.30
CA ILE A 93 -0.68 -3.03 -23.90
C ILE A 93 -1.53 -2.75 -25.16
N ARG A 94 -2.43 -1.75 -25.11
CA ARG A 94 -3.31 -1.40 -26.24
C ARG A 94 -2.50 -1.00 -27.48
N TYR A 95 -1.53 -0.11 -27.28
CA TYR A 95 -0.72 0.47 -28.35
C TYR A 95 0.59 -0.27 -28.58
N ARG A 96 0.87 -1.31 -27.78
CA ARG A 96 2.07 -2.15 -27.85
C ARG A 96 3.36 -1.33 -27.81
N TRP A 97 3.43 -0.37 -26.88
CA TRP A 97 4.63 0.48 -26.75
C TRP A 97 5.84 -0.30 -26.24
N SER A 98 5.63 -1.37 -25.48
CA SER A 98 6.69 -2.23 -24.99
C SER A 98 6.22 -3.68 -24.81
N GLU A 99 7.19 -4.60 -24.79
CA GLU A 99 6.94 -6.02 -24.49
C GLU A 99 7.77 -6.45 -23.28
N MET A 100 7.10 -7.02 -22.28
CA MET A 100 7.75 -7.53 -21.07
C MET A 100 7.71 -9.05 -21.04
N SER A 101 8.90 -9.65 -20.85
CA SER A 101 9.08 -11.09 -20.73
C SER A 101 8.11 -11.71 -19.71
N PRO A 102 7.40 -12.81 -20.07
CA PRO A 102 6.48 -13.51 -19.16
C PRO A 102 7.14 -13.99 -17.85
N TRP A 103 8.45 -14.27 -17.86
CA TRP A 103 9.21 -14.75 -16.70
C TRP A 103 9.30 -13.73 -15.55
N LEU A 104 8.99 -12.46 -15.80
CA LEU A 104 8.95 -11.42 -14.77
C LEU A 104 7.63 -11.43 -13.98
N TRP A 105 6.59 -12.08 -14.49
CA TRP A 105 5.29 -12.15 -13.81
C TRP A 105 5.38 -12.88 -12.45
N PRO A 106 6.04 -14.06 -12.34
CA PRO A 106 6.23 -14.71 -11.04
C PRO A 106 6.94 -13.84 -10.00
N VAL A 107 7.90 -12.99 -10.43
CA VAL A 107 8.58 -12.05 -9.53
C VAL A 107 7.57 -11.05 -8.94
N GLY A 108 6.72 -10.47 -9.79
CA GLY A 108 5.62 -9.61 -9.34
C GLY A 108 4.67 -10.31 -8.38
N ALA A 109 4.34 -11.58 -8.63
CA ALA A 109 3.45 -12.36 -7.76
C ALA A 109 4.08 -12.65 -6.37
N VAL A 110 5.36 -12.98 -6.31
CA VAL A 110 6.11 -13.16 -5.06
C VAL A 110 6.18 -11.86 -4.27
N LEU A 111 6.49 -10.74 -4.94
CA LEU A 111 6.51 -9.42 -4.32
C LEU A 111 5.11 -9.04 -3.76
N TYR A 112 4.05 -9.35 -4.49
CA TYR A 112 2.68 -9.15 -4.02
C TYR A 112 2.33 -10.04 -2.81
N ALA A 113 2.76 -11.30 -2.80
CA ALA A 113 2.59 -12.16 -1.64
C ALA A 113 3.33 -11.60 -0.40
N PHE A 114 4.54 -11.07 -0.59
CA PHE A 114 5.28 -10.36 0.45
C PHE A 114 4.51 -9.15 0.98
N PHE A 115 3.92 -8.33 0.11
CA PHE A 115 3.05 -7.22 0.52
C PHE A 115 1.91 -7.69 1.40
N VAL A 116 1.14 -8.69 0.96
CA VAL A 116 0.01 -9.22 1.72
C VAL A 116 0.47 -9.72 3.08
N ALA A 117 1.55 -10.49 3.14
CA ALA A 117 2.06 -11.04 4.39
C ALA A 117 2.50 -9.95 5.38
N VAL A 118 3.36 -9.02 4.94
CA VAL A 118 3.97 -8.01 5.83
C VAL A 118 2.95 -6.95 6.26
N VAL A 119 2.11 -6.45 5.36
CA VAL A 119 1.07 -5.47 5.73
C VAL A 119 0.06 -6.09 6.68
N THR A 120 -0.41 -7.32 6.39
CA THR A 120 -1.36 -8.02 7.26
C THR A 120 -0.75 -8.27 8.63
N ARG A 121 0.51 -8.70 8.70
CA ARG A 121 1.19 -8.91 9.99
C ARG A 121 1.39 -7.60 10.75
N SER A 122 1.77 -6.53 10.06
CA SER A 122 1.97 -5.20 10.65
C SER A 122 0.67 -4.64 11.23
N MET A 123 -0.45 -4.78 10.50
CA MET A 123 -1.77 -4.38 10.97
C MET A 123 -2.27 -5.24 12.14
N ALA A 124 -1.97 -6.54 12.14
CA ALA A 124 -2.38 -7.44 13.21
C ALA A 124 -1.74 -7.11 14.55
N VAL A 125 -0.50 -6.59 14.56
CA VAL A 125 0.23 -6.23 15.79
C VAL A 125 0.14 -4.75 16.16
N ASN A 126 -0.25 -3.88 15.22
CA ASN A 126 -0.31 -2.43 15.44
C ASN A 126 -1.76 -1.91 15.46
N PRO A 127 -2.37 -1.69 16.63
CA PRO A 127 -3.72 -1.12 16.77
C PRO A 127 -3.84 0.36 16.36
N PHE A 128 -2.71 1.02 16.10
CA PHE A 128 -2.61 2.41 15.68
C PHE A 128 -2.34 2.58 14.18
N PHE A 129 -2.35 1.50 13.39
CA PHE A 129 -2.11 1.51 11.93
C PHE A 129 -3.26 2.17 11.14
N GLU A 130 -3.52 3.46 11.34
CA GLU A 130 -4.57 4.19 10.63
C GLU A 130 -4.16 4.51 9.17
N LYS A 131 -5.11 5.01 8.37
CA LYS A 131 -4.84 5.35 6.96
C LYS A 131 -4.09 6.67 6.82
N THR A 132 -4.25 7.55 7.80
CA THR A 132 -3.70 8.90 7.82
C THR A 132 -2.81 9.10 9.03
N VAL A 133 -1.87 10.04 8.93
CA VAL A 133 -0.91 10.34 9.99
C VAL A 133 -1.56 11.28 11.00
N ARG A 134 -1.72 10.76 12.22
CA ARG A 134 -2.09 11.52 13.42
C ARG A 134 -1.54 10.86 14.69
N ILE A 135 -1.33 11.66 15.73
CA ILE A 135 -1.10 11.13 17.07
C ILE A 135 -2.45 10.81 17.71
N GLN A 136 -2.64 9.56 18.12
CA GLN A 136 -3.90 9.05 18.67
C GLN A 136 -3.91 9.18 20.20
N GLY A 137 -3.74 10.41 20.70
CA GLY A 137 -3.70 10.68 22.14
C GLY A 137 -4.97 10.21 22.87
N ASP A 138 -6.12 10.25 22.17
CA ASP A 138 -7.41 9.72 22.60
C ASP A 138 -7.40 8.19 22.89
N ARG A 139 -6.36 7.49 22.44
CA ARG A 139 -6.19 6.03 22.58
C ARG A 139 -4.90 5.66 23.30
N ASN A 140 -4.26 6.61 23.97
CA ASN A 140 -2.94 6.43 24.58
C ASN A 140 -1.96 5.80 23.57
N HIS A 141 -1.73 6.48 22.44
CA HIS A 141 -0.86 5.99 21.37
C HIS A 141 0.50 5.55 21.93
N GLN A 142 0.84 4.28 21.73
CA GLN A 142 2.12 3.69 22.16
C GLN A 142 2.95 3.26 20.96
N VAL A 143 4.26 3.24 21.16
CA VAL A 143 5.19 2.71 20.17
C VAL A 143 5.03 1.19 20.08
N ILE A 144 4.86 0.69 18.86
CA ILE A 144 4.80 -0.75 18.58
C ILE A 144 6.17 -1.22 18.12
N GLU A 145 6.81 -2.05 18.92
CA GLU A 145 8.14 -2.62 18.64
C GLU A 145 8.10 -4.15 18.40
N SER A 146 6.92 -4.72 18.13
CA SER A 146 6.74 -6.17 17.91
C SER A 146 6.52 -6.54 16.44
N GLY A 147 6.77 -7.81 16.09
CA GLY A 147 6.57 -8.30 14.72
C GLY A 147 7.52 -7.61 13.71
N PRO A 148 7.04 -7.21 12.53
CA PRO A 148 7.87 -6.57 11.49
C PRO A 148 8.55 -5.27 11.96
N TYR A 149 7.98 -4.59 12.97
CA TYR A 149 8.55 -3.38 13.56
C TYR A 149 9.89 -3.63 14.27
N ARG A 150 10.25 -4.88 14.58
CA ARG A 150 11.57 -5.22 15.13
C ARG A 150 12.71 -5.04 14.12
N ILE A 151 12.39 -4.99 12.83
CA ILE A 151 13.37 -4.99 11.73
C ILE A 151 13.47 -3.60 11.11
N VAL A 152 12.31 -3.00 10.81
CA VAL A 152 12.21 -1.68 10.20
C VAL A 152 11.09 -0.89 10.88
N ARG A 153 11.23 0.43 10.98
CA ARG A 153 10.24 1.27 11.65
C ARG A 153 8.91 1.38 10.90
N HIS A 154 8.95 1.24 9.57
CA HIS A 154 7.79 1.42 8.70
C HIS A 154 7.55 0.22 7.76
N PRO A 155 7.26 -0.97 8.32
CA PRO A 155 7.14 -2.21 7.55
C PRO A 155 5.99 -2.17 6.53
N GLY A 156 4.91 -1.45 6.83
CA GLY A 156 3.79 -1.27 5.91
C GLY A 156 4.15 -0.49 4.65
N TYR A 157 5.02 0.53 4.76
CA TYR A 157 5.44 1.34 3.62
C TYR A 157 6.38 0.56 2.70
N ILE A 158 7.39 -0.13 3.22
CA ILE A 158 8.30 -0.91 2.38
C ILE A 158 7.56 -2.05 1.67
N ALA A 159 6.64 -2.72 2.37
CA ALA A 159 5.79 -3.73 1.79
C ALA A 159 4.92 -3.16 0.65
N THR A 160 4.35 -1.97 0.83
CA THR A 160 3.54 -1.30 -0.20
C THR A 160 4.39 -0.91 -1.41
N ILE A 161 5.58 -0.34 -1.20
CA ILE A 161 6.49 0.07 -2.28
C ILE A 161 6.91 -1.15 -3.12
N LEU A 162 7.50 -2.16 -2.49
CA LEU A 162 8.05 -3.30 -3.21
C LEU A 162 6.96 -4.21 -3.76
N GLY A 163 5.97 -4.53 -2.93
CA GLY A 163 5.02 -5.60 -3.20
C GLY A 163 3.68 -5.17 -3.80
N LEU A 164 3.35 -3.88 -3.79
CA LEU A 164 2.17 -3.38 -4.48
C LEU A 164 2.54 -2.47 -5.64
N VAL A 165 3.29 -1.39 -5.36
CA VAL A 165 3.59 -0.34 -6.33
C VAL A 165 4.53 -0.84 -7.44
N LEU A 166 5.68 -1.42 -7.07
CA LEU A 166 6.66 -1.92 -8.04
C LEU A 166 6.31 -3.31 -8.59
N ALA A 167 5.48 -4.07 -7.89
CA ALA A 167 4.97 -5.35 -8.39
C ALA A 167 3.93 -5.17 -9.51
N MET A 168 3.13 -4.10 -9.49
CA MET A 168 2.06 -3.89 -10.47
C MET A 168 2.56 -3.82 -11.93
N PRO A 169 3.61 -3.05 -12.28
CA PRO A 169 4.16 -3.04 -13.64
C PRO A 169 4.57 -4.44 -14.12
N LEU A 170 5.18 -5.26 -13.25
CA LEU A 170 5.57 -6.64 -13.55
C LEU A 170 4.35 -7.54 -13.79
N LEU A 171 3.36 -7.44 -12.91
CA LEU A 171 2.13 -8.23 -12.98
C LEU A 171 1.29 -7.88 -14.22
N LEU A 172 1.28 -6.60 -14.61
CA LEU A 172 0.55 -6.11 -15.78
C LEU A 172 1.34 -6.28 -17.08
N GLY A 173 2.66 -6.40 -16.99
CA GLY A 173 3.53 -6.59 -18.14
C GLY A 173 3.91 -5.31 -18.89
N SER A 174 4.06 -4.20 -18.17
CA SER A 174 4.30 -2.89 -18.76
C SER A 174 5.58 -2.26 -18.23
N TRP A 175 6.51 -1.92 -19.12
CA TRP A 175 7.70 -1.15 -18.73
C TRP A 175 7.33 0.31 -18.45
N TRP A 176 6.39 0.87 -19.23
CA TRP A 176 5.94 2.25 -19.08
C TRP A 176 5.26 2.51 -17.73
N ALA A 177 4.58 1.52 -17.16
CA ALA A 177 3.95 1.61 -15.85
C ALA A 177 4.94 1.80 -14.70
N PHE A 178 6.25 1.57 -14.90
CA PHE A 178 7.26 1.90 -13.89
C PHE A 178 7.43 3.41 -13.67
N ILE A 179 7.07 4.25 -14.65
CA ILE A 179 7.15 5.71 -14.50
C ILE A 179 6.19 6.18 -13.39
N PRO A 180 4.86 5.97 -13.48
CA PRO A 180 3.95 6.33 -12.39
C PRO A 180 4.26 5.56 -11.09
N ALA A 181 4.72 4.31 -11.15
CA ALA A 181 5.11 3.55 -9.96
C ALA A 181 6.30 4.18 -9.21
N THR A 182 7.27 4.75 -9.95
CA THR A 182 8.40 5.48 -9.38
C THR A 182 7.91 6.75 -8.69
N LEU A 183 7.00 7.51 -9.32
CA LEU A 183 6.39 8.70 -8.71
C LEU A 183 5.62 8.35 -7.43
N SER A 184 4.82 7.28 -7.44
CA SER A 184 4.14 6.77 -6.24
C SER A 184 5.12 6.37 -5.14
N THR A 185 6.24 5.76 -5.51
CA THR A 185 7.30 5.38 -4.56
C THR A 185 7.92 6.61 -3.90
N LEU A 186 8.22 7.66 -4.67
CA LEU A 186 8.71 8.93 -4.13
C LEU A 186 7.71 9.57 -3.17
N CYS A 187 6.41 9.57 -3.50
CA CYS A 187 5.37 10.04 -2.57
C CYS A 187 5.40 9.27 -1.25
N LEU A 188 5.53 7.94 -1.29
CA LEU A 188 5.60 7.12 -0.07
C LEU A 188 6.88 7.36 0.73
N ILE A 189 8.04 7.54 0.08
CA ILE A 189 9.30 7.89 0.75
C ILE A 189 9.19 9.24 1.47
N ILE A 190 8.62 10.25 0.81
CA ILE A 190 8.35 11.57 1.42
C ILE A 190 7.44 11.39 2.63
N ARG A 191 6.34 10.63 2.46
CA ARG A 191 5.37 10.35 3.52
C ARG A 191 6.03 9.69 4.72
N THR A 192 6.81 8.64 4.50
CA THR A 192 7.55 7.91 5.55
C THR A 192 8.47 8.86 6.30
N THR A 193 9.19 9.74 5.61
CA THR A 193 10.10 10.70 6.24
C THR A 193 9.36 11.69 7.14
N LEU A 194 8.24 12.23 6.65
CA LEU A 194 7.44 13.20 7.39
C LEU A 194 6.76 12.55 8.59
N GLU A 195 6.20 11.35 8.41
CA GLU A 195 5.59 10.58 9.51
C GLU A 195 6.62 10.21 10.58
N ASP A 196 7.78 9.69 10.19
CA ASP A 196 8.86 9.35 11.12
C ASP A 196 9.31 10.56 11.94
N ARG A 197 9.41 11.75 11.31
CA ARG A 197 9.72 13.00 12.00
C ARG A 197 8.60 13.42 12.96
N THR A 198 7.34 13.28 12.55
CA THR A 198 6.19 13.57 13.42
C THR A 198 6.17 12.64 14.63
N LEU A 199 6.40 11.34 14.44
CA LEU A 199 6.45 10.36 15.54
C LEU A 199 7.60 10.66 16.50
N GLN A 200 8.80 10.98 16.00
CA GLN A 200 9.92 11.37 16.87
C GLN A 200 9.62 12.62 17.70
N LYS A 201 8.90 13.60 17.13
CA LYS A 201 8.59 14.87 17.81
C LYS A 201 7.42 14.76 18.79
N GLU A 202 6.41 13.97 18.46
CA GLU A 202 5.10 14.04 19.11
C GLU A 202 4.69 12.73 19.83
N LEU A 203 5.37 11.60 19.58
CA LEU A 203 5.07 10.32 20.23
C LEU A 203 6.11 9.96 21.29
N SER A 204 5.69 10.01 22.55
CA SER A 204 6.51 9.60 23.69
C SER A 204 7.08 8.19 23.50
N GLY A 205 8.39 8.04 23.76
CA GLY A 205 9.11 6.76 23.62
C GLY A 205 9.58 6.43 22.20
N TYR A 206 9.13 7.14 21.16
CA TYR A 206 9.53 6.82 19.78
C TYR A 206 11.02 7.07 19.53
N GLU A 207 11.59 8.13 20.12
CA GLU A 207 13.03 8.39 20.01
C GLU A 207 13.88 7.26 20.61
N ALA A 208 13.47 6.67 21.74
CA ALA A 208 14.16 5.51 22.30
C ALA A 208 14.07 4.29 21.36
N TYR A 209 12.95 4.13 20.67
CA TYR A 209 12.74 3.07 19.69
C TYR A 209 13.62 3.25 18.43
N THR A 210 13.83 4.48 17.94
CA THR A 210 14.72 4.71 16.77
C THR A 210 16.18 4.33 17.05
N ARG A 211 16.59 4.32 18.32
CA ARG A 211 17.91 3.84 18.76
C ARG A 211 18.02 2.32 18.77
N LYS A 212 16.90 1.58 18.86
CA LYS A 212 16.86 0.11 18.77
C LYS A 212 16.68 -0.36 17.33
N VAL A 213 15.84 0.33 16.56
CA VAL A 213 15.50 0.00 15.17
C VAL A 213 15.93 1.13 14.27
N HIS A 214 17.14 1.00 13.73
CA HIS A 214 17.79 2.06 12.97
C HIS A 214 17.12 2.33 11.62
N TYR A 215 16.67 1.27 10.94
CA TYR A 215 16.17 1.36 9.57
C TYR A 215 14.73 1.86 9.51
N ARG A 216 14.46 2.80 8.62
CA ARG A 216 13.10 3.26 8.32
C ARG A 216 12.37 2.27 7.42
N LEU A 217 12.99 1.89 6.30
CA LEU A 217 12.38 1.06 5.26
C LEU A 217 13.26 -0.11 4.84
N LEU A 218 14.56 0.11 4.62
CA LEU A 218 15.45 -0.86 4.01
C LEU A 218 16.66 -1.11 4.91
N PRO A 219 16.80 -2.33 5.47
CA PRO A 219 17.98 -2.71 6.23
C PRO A 219 19.26 -2.47 5.43
N GLY A 220 20.22 -1.78 6.05
CA GLY A 220 21.53 -1.45 5.48
C GLY A 220 21.57 -0.20 4.59
N LEU A 221 20.42 0.40 4.26
CA LEU A 221 20.35 1.61 3.42
C LEU A 221 19.72 2.79 4.13
N TRP A 222 18.53 2.59 4.73
CA TRP A 222 17.73 3.68 5.25
C TRP A 222 16.74 3.26 6.34
#